data_AF-A0A6V7LI38-F1
#
_entry.id   AF-A0A6V7LI38-F1
#
_cell.length_a   1.000
_cell.length_b   1.000
_cell.length_c   1.000
_cell.angle_alpha   90.00
_cell.angle_beta   90.00
_cell.angle_gamma   90.00
#
_symmetry.space_group_name_H-M   'P 1'
#
loop_
_entity.id
_entity.type
_entity.pdbx_description
1 polymer ?
#
loop_
_entity_poly.entity_id
_entity_poly.type
_entity_poly.pdbx_seq_one_letter_code
_entity_poly.pdbx_strand_id
1 'polypeptide(L)' 'ICLPQCLNNGICIAPNQCQCSQPYSGPQCQFENKPCLNLPMSVQNSAKRCND' A
#
# COMPACT_ATOMS: atom_id res chain seq x y z
N ILE A 1 -2.42 21.57 -0.73
CA ILE A 1 -3.77 20.97 -0.52
C ILE A 1 -3.84 19.70 -1.33
N CYS A 2 -4.04 18.55 -0.67
CA CYS A 2 -4.32 17.28 -1.33
C CYS A 2 -5.82 17.02 -1.23
N LEU A 3 -6.50 17.01 -2.38
CA LEU A 3 -7.91 16.68 -2.51
C LEU A 3 -8.01 15.67 -3.65
N PRO A 4 -8.26 14.38 -3.35
CA PRO A 4 -8.57 13.81 -2.04
C PRO A 4 -7.37 13.75 -1.08
N GLN A 5 -7.64 13.58 0.20
CA GLN A 5 -6.62 13.44 1.25
C GLN A 5 -5.76 12.19 1.05
N CYS A 6 -4.49 12.24 1.46
CA CYS A 6 -3.63 11.07 1.50
C CYS A 6 -4.12 10.10 2.59
N LEU A 7 -4.13 8.81 2.30
CA LEU A 7 -4.50 7.73 3.22
C LEU A 7 -3.25 7.08 3.83
N ASN A 8 -3.42 6.17 4.79
CA ASN A 8 -2.35 5.35 5.38
C ASN A 8 -1.10 6.15 5.81
N ASN A 9 -1.30 7.24 6.55
CA ASN A 9 -0.23 8.15 7.00
C ASN A 9 0.63 8.76 5.87
N GLY A 10 0.10 8.85 4.65
CA GLY A 10 0.75 9.57 3.55
C GLY A 10 0.87 11.07 3.83
N ILE A 11 2.01 11.65 3.49
CA ILE A 11 2.29 13.08 3.67
C ILE A 11 1.97 13.82 2.37
N CYS A 12 1.10 14.82 2.42
CA CYS A 12 0.81 15.66 1.27
C CYS A 12 2.00 16.58 0.96
N ILE A 13 2.70 16.33 -0.15
CA ILE A 13 3.87 17.11 -0.57
C ILE A 13 3.54 18.10 -1.70
N ALA A 14 2.52 17.81 -2.51
CA ALA A 14 2.05 18.68 -3.59
C ALA A 14 0.56 18.42 -3.88
N PRO A 15 -0.14 19.30 -4.62
CA PRO A 15 -1.52 19.01 -5.03
C PRO A 15 -1.58 17.73 -5.86
N ASN A 16 -2.45 16.80 -5.45
CA ASN A 16 -2.56 15.43 -5.97
C ASN A 16 -1.31 14.56 -5.81
N GLN A 17 -0.37 14.95 -4.96
CA GLN A 17 0.87 14.21 -4.73
C GLN A 17 1.07 13.90 -3.25
N CYS A 18 0.99 12.61 -2.94
CA CYS A 18 1.20 12.05 -1.61
C CYS A 18 2.55 11.32 -1.57
N GLN A 19 3.34 11.60 -0.52
CA GLN A 19 4.50 10.82 -0.15
C GLN A 19 4.03 9.68 0.76
N CYS A 20 4.08 8.46 0.23
CA CYS A 20 3.64 7.26 0.94
C CYS A 20 4.80 6.60 1.67
N SER A 21 4.56 6.17 2.91
CA SER A 21 5.46 5.26 3.61
C SER A 21 5.24 3.83 3.12
N GLN A 22 6.30 3.05 2.96
CA GLN A 22 6.15 1.61 2.72
C GLN A 22 5.38 0.98 3.90
N PRO A 23 4.48 0.02 3.65
CA PRO A 23 4.22 -0.66 2.37
C PRO A 23 3.24 0.05 1.42
N TYR A 24 2.80 1.28 1.68
CA TYR A 24 1.73 1.91 0.91
C TYR A 24 2.17 2.56 -0.41
N SER A 25 1.27 2.61 -1.39
CA SER A 25 1.50 3.16 -2.73
C SER A 25 0.20 3.64 -3.38
N GLY A 26 0.33 4.31 -4.52
CA GLY A 26 -0.78 4.93 -5.25
C GLY A 26 -0.87 6.45 -5.01
N PRO A 27 -1.73 7.15 -5.76
CA PRO A 27 -1.85 8.60 -5.71
C PRO A 27 -2.28 9.14 -4.34
N GLN A 28 -2.93 8.31 -3.52
CA GLN A 28 -3.36 8.63 -2.16
C GLN A 28 -2.79 7.65 -1.14
N CYS A 29 -1.75 6.87 -1.49
CA CYS A 29 -1.24 5.81 -0.63
C CYS A 29 -2.33 4.77 -0.28
N GLN A 30 -3.30 4.55 -1.16
CA GLN A 30 -4.45 3.68 -0.90
C GLN A 30 -4.15 2.19 -1.07
N PHE A 31 -3.05 1.84 -1.76
CA PHE A 31 -2.68 0.47 -2.03
C PHE A 31 -1.61 0.02 -1.05
N GLU A 32 -1.86 -1.08 -0.33
CA GLU A 32 -0.86 -1.68 0.55
C GLU A 32 -0.08 -2.76 -0.21
N ASN A 33 1.22 -2.54 -0.45
CA ASN A 33 2.11 -3.53 -1.06
C ASN A 33 2.47 -4.59 -0.01
N LYS A 34 1.56 -5.52 0.21
CA LYS A 34 1.90 -6.80 0.84
C LYS A 34 2.27 -7.79 -0.26
N PRO A 35 3.57 -8.02 -0.53
CA PRO A 35 4.01 -8.92 -1.60
C PRO A 35 3.52 -10.35 -1.39
N CYS A 36 3.27 -10.75 -0.15
CA CYS A 36 2.72 -12.07 0.19
C CYS A 36 1.18 -12.17 0.06
N LEU A 37 0.45 -11.05 -0.03
CA LEU A 37 -1.01 -11.04 -0.24
C LEU A 37 -1.39 -10.93 -1.72
N ASN A 38 -0.44 -10.62 -2.61
CA ASN A 38 -0.63 -10.57 -4.06
C ASN A 38 -0.06 -11.81 -4.76
N LEU A 39 -0.28 -12.99 -4.18
CA LEU A 39 0.00 -14.26 -4.86
C LEU A 39 -1.31 -14.79 -5.47
N PRO A 40 -1.33 -15.22 -6.74
CA PRO A 40 -2.43 -16.05 -7.23
C PRO A 40 -2.56 -17.24 -6.28
N MET A 41 -3.78 -17.51 -5.81
CA MET A 41 -4.11 -18.51 -4.79
C MET A 41 -3.24 -19.76 -4.94
N SER A 42 -2.11 -19.79 -4.23
CA SER A 42 -1.20 -20.91 -4.30
C SER A 42 -1.92 -22.11 -3.72
N VAL A 43 -1.84 -23.25 -4.43
CA VAL A 43 -2.42 -24.56 -4.11
C VAL A 43 -2.56 -24.72 -2.59
N GLN A 44 -3.79 -25.00 -2.15
CA GLN A 44 -4.18 -25.08 -0.75
C GLN A 44 -3.10 -25.78 0.10
N ASN A 45 -2.78 -25.17 1.25
CA ASN A 45 -1.76 -25.56 2.24
C ASN A 45 -0.35 -24.95 2.11
N SER A 46 -0.12 -23.99 1.22
CA SER A 46 1.10 -23.16 1.25
C SER A 46 0.94 -21.98 2.22
N ALA A 47 1.15 -22.20 3.52
CA ALA A 47 1.21 -21.11 4.50
C ALA A 47 2.42 -20.20 4.21
N LYS A 48 2.18 -19.02 3.62
CA LYS A 48 3.20 -17.96 3.50
C LYS A 48 3.31 -17.28 4.86
N ARG A 49 4.42 -17.51 5.57
CA ARG A 49 4.75 -16.71 6.76
C ARG A 49 5.27 -15.35 6.29
N CYS A 50 4.39 -14.36 6.22
CA CYS A 50 4.81 -12.98 6.04
C CYS A 50 5.53 -12.57 7.34
N ASN A 51 6.83 -12.28 7.27
CA ASN A 51 7.47 -11.49 8.30
C ASN A 51 7.25 -10.03 7.91
N ASP A 52 6.69 -9.29 8.87
CA ASP A 52 6.60 -7.83 8.87
C ASP A 52 8.00 -7.21 8.77
#